data_AF-A0A7J6SXP0-F1
#
_entry.id   AF-A0A7J6SXP0-F1
#
_cell.length_a   1.000
_cell.length_b   1.000
_cell.length_c   1.000
_cell.angle_alpha   90.00
_cell.angle_beta   90.00
_cell.angle_gamma   90.00
#
_symmetry.space_group_name_H-M   'P 1'
#
loop_
_entity.id
_entity.type
_entity.pdbx_description
1 polymer ?
#
loop_
_entity_poly.entity_id
_entity_poly.type
_entity_poly.pdbx_seq_one_letter_code
_entity_poly.pdbx_strand_id
1 'polypeptide(L)'
;PDGEREKVEFNLSFDHEITLYNSRLLRCYAMLRPEVRSLVVLVKHWAKTRDVNDALNGTFSSYSYVLLVIFFLQQKGILPSLQDPRCFRNVKSEWIVDRYVDSNQHHVYFFDWLSTGVTDPQEALSRFFLPEYAQKSVPSLSRLLYEFFDFYTEVFPSYESVVDVRSIGPPVSKEDYFKTELVKLIKRMEKCGSSGGDDDSDEGPCPTLDTVMGLRRRRAWLSIADPFEDLRLLGVSPRGMERLMQEMRRALAVSRR
;
A
#
# COMPACT_ATOMS: atom_id res chain seq x y z
N PRO A 1 15.89 41.41 -12.75
CA PRO A 1 15.67 39.95 -12.88
C PRO A 1 14.64 39.52 -11.84
N ASP A 2 13.37 39.63 -12.24
CA ASP A 2 12.24 39.16 -11.44
C ASP A 2 12.35 37.65 -11.34
N GLY A 3 12.89 37.17 -10.22
CA GLY A 3 12.95 35.75 -9.91
C GLY A 3 11.52 35.26 -9.73
N GLU A 4 11.00 34.53 -10.72
CA GLU A 4 9.73 33.81 -10.59
C GLU A 4 9.82 32.97 -9.31
N ARG A 5 9.02 33.34 -8.30
CA ARG A 5 8.92 32.58 -7.06
C ARG A 5 8.25 31.26 -7.42
N GLU A 6 9.02 30.17 -7.34
CA GLU A 6 8.49 28.82 -7.52
C GLU A 6 7.35 28.60 -6.52
N LYS A 7 6.14 28.36 -7.04
CA LYS A 7 4.98 28.08 -6.21
C LYS A 7 5.10 26.65 -5.69
N VAL A 8 5.43 26.51 -4.41
CA VAL A 8 5.45 25.22 -3.71
C VAL A 8 4.14 25.07 -2.94
N GLU A 9 3.35 24.07 -3.32
CA GLU A 9 2.16 23.65 -2.56
C GLU A 9 2.59 22.67 -1.45
N PHE A 10 2.11 22.89 -0.22
CA PHE A 10 2.38 22.02 0.91
C PHE A 10 1.09 21.76 1.70
N ASN A 11 0.97 20.56 2.28
CA ASN A 11 -0.12 20.19 3.17
C ASN A 11 0.43 20.07 4.59
N LEU A 12 -0.26 20.66 5.57
CA LEU A 12 0.05 20.54 6.99
C LEU A 12 -1.04 19.71 7.67
N SER A 13 -0.63 18.67 8.41
CA SER A 13 -1.50 17.82 9.21
C SER A 13 -0.92 17.69 10.61
N PHE A 14 -1.78 17.73 11.63
CA PHE A 14 -1.41 17.50 13.03
C PHE A 14 -1.81 16.09 13.46
N ASP A 15 -1.07 15.51 14.41
CA ASP A 15 -1.35 14.20 15.02
C ASP A 15 -1.54 13.02 14.04
N HIS A 16 -0.90 13.08 12.87
CA HIS A 16 -1.00 12.04 11.85
C HIS A 16 0.29 11.22 11.77
N GLU A 17 0.74 10.67 12.91
CA GLU A 17 2.01 9.92 13.04
C GLU A 17 2.07 8.75 12.03
N ILE A 18 0.93 8.13 11.70
CA ILE A 18 0.81 7.11 10.65
C ILE A 18 1.42 7.53 9.30
N THR A 19 1.27 8.80 8.92
CA THR A 19 1.74 9.28 7.61
C THR A 19 3.27 9.27 7.52
N LEU A 20 3.95 9.44 8.67
CA LEU A 20 5.39 9.28 8.77
C LEU A 20 5.80 7.84 8.53
N TYR A 21 5.10 6.87 9.11
CA TYR A 21 5.39 5.44 8.92
C TYR A 21 5.05 4.97 7.52
N ASN A 22 3.96 5.44 6.92
CA ASN A 22 3.66 5.20 5.49
C ASN A 22 4.82 5.69 4.63
N SER A 23 5.28 6.93 4.83
CA SER A 23 6.42 7.47 4.09
C SER A 23 7.70 6.66 4.30
N ARG A 24 7.96 6.20 5.54
CA ARG A 24 9.13 5.36 5.89
C ARG A 24 9.04 3.97 5.25
N LEU A 25 7.87 3.33 5.26
CA LEU A 25 7.63 2.04 4.60
C LEU A 25 7.87 2.14 3.09
N LEU A 26 7.27 3.14 2.44
CA LEU A 26 7.46 3.36 0.99
C LEU A 26 8.92 3.66 0.65
N ARG A 27 9.63 4.40 1.51
CA ARG A 27 11.07 4.64 1.37
C ARG A 27 11.87 3.35 1.44
N CYS A 28 11.55 2.44 2.38
CA CYS A 28 12.20 1.14 2.47
C CYS A 28 12.03 0.33 1.17
N TYR A 29 10.83 0.30 0.59
CA TYR A 29 10.60 -0.35 -0.70
C TYR A 29 11.36 0.31 -1.85
N ALA A 30 11.29 1.64 -1.93
CA ALA A 30 11.95 2.43 -2.97
C ALA A 30 13.48 2.27 -2.97
N MET A 31 14.06 2.00 -1.79
CA MET A 31 15.50 1.79 -1.64
C MET A 31 15.91 0.33 -1.82
N LEU A 32 15.02 -0.63 -1.59
CA LEU A 32 15.36 -2.04 -1.67
C LEU A 32 15.56 -2.53 -3.11
N ARG A 33 14.82 -1.95 -4.06
CA ARG A 33 14.94 -2.26 -5.50
C ARG A 33 14.81 -1.00 -6.36
N PRO A 34 15.78 -0.70 -7.25
CA PRO A 34 15.75 0.52 -8.07
C PRO A 34 14.56 0.58 -9.05
N GLU A 35 14.02 -0.57 -9.43
CA GLU A 35 12.88 -0.67 -10.35
C GLU A 35 11.59 -0.15 -9.74
N VAL A 36 11.46 -0.16 -8.40
CA VAL A 36 10.31 0.41 -7.70
C VAL A 36 10.17 1.89 -8.02
N ARG A 37 11.25 2.67 -7.81
CA ARG A 37 11.24 4.11 -8.08
C ARG A 37 10.98 4.40 -9.55
N SER A 38 11.68 3.67 -10.42
CA SER A 38 11.58 3.87 -11.87
C SER A 38 10.16 3.60 -12.37
N LEU A 39 9.54 2.50 -11.93
CA LEU A 39 8.19 2.13 -12.33
C LEU A 39 7.15 3.07 -11.71
N VAL A 40 7.30 3.46 -10.43
CA VAL A 40 6.43 4.45 -9.78
C VAL A 40 6.43 5.78 -10.53
N VAL A 41 7.60 6.28 -10.97
CA VAL A 41 7.69 7.53 -11.72
C VAL A 41 6.93 7.43 -13.04
N LEU A 42 7.12 6.34 -13.80
CA LEU A 42 6.41 6.12 -15.07
C LEU A 42 4.91 6.02 -14.89
N VAL A 43 4.45 5.21 -13.93
CA VAL A 43 3.02 5.03 -13.64
C VAL A 43 2.39 6.33 -13.16
N LYS A 44 3.05 7.09 -12.27
CA LYS A 44 2.54 8.39 -11.81
C LYS A 44 2.49 9.42 -12.93
N HIS A 45 3.51 9.46 -13.79
CA HIS A 45 3.52 10.35 -14.95
C HIS A 45 2.37 10.02 -15.88
N TRP A 46 2.20 8.74 -16.25
CA TRP A 46 1.06 8.27 -17.02
C TRP A 46 -0.26 8.68 -16.36
N ALA A 47 -0.46 8.38 -15.09
CA ALA A 47 -1.71 8.67 -14.38
C ALA A 47 -2.03 10.17 -14.35
N LYS A 48 -1.02 11.03 -14.18
CA LYS A 48 -1.18 12.49 -14.26
C LYS A 48 -1.55 12.94 -15.67
N THR A 49 -0.87 12.44 -16.71
CA THR A 49 -1.15 12.81 -18.11
C THR A 49 -2.53 12.37 -18.59
N ARG A 50 -3.10 11.33 -17.97
CA ARG A 50 -4.45 10.83 -18.26
C ARG A 50 -5.51 11.36 -17.31
N ASP A 51 -5.11 12.19 -16.35
CA ASP A 51 -5.97 12.81 -15.34
C ASP A 51 -6.80 11.75 -14.58
N VAL A 52 -6.07 10.72 -14.13
CA VAL A 52 -6.56 9.65 -13.24
C VAL A 52 -5.77 9.62 -11.91
N ASN A 53 -5.13 10.74 -11.56
CA ASN A 53 -4.35 10.95 -10.34
C ASN A 53 -4.85 12.17 -9.56
N ASP A 54 -6.13 12.14 -9.22
CA ASP A 54 -6.83 13.18 -8.48
C ASP A 54 -7.84 12.53 -7.51
N ALA A 55 -7.43 12.40 -6.26
CA ALA A 55 -8.25 11.80 -5.20
C ALA A 55 -9.48 12.64 -4.85
N LEU A 56 -9.38 13.97 -4.96
CA LEU A 56 -10.48 14.88 -4.64
C LEU A 56 -11.60 14.75 -5.67
N ASN A 57 -11.24 14.53 -6.93
CA ASN A 57 -12.19 14.27 -8.01
C ASN A 57 -12.50 12.78 -8.21
N GLY A 58 -12.25 11.95 -7.19
CA GLY A 58 -12.72 10.57 -7.12
C GLY A 58 -11.95 9.59 -8.00
N THR A 59 -10.69 9.88 -8.34
CA THR A 59 -9.72 8.92 -8.93
C THR A 59 -8.64 8.57 -7.89
N PHE A 60 -7.58 7.84 -8.28
CA PHE A 60 -6.59 7.38 -7.31
C PHE A 60 -5.66 8.49 -6.86
N SER A 61 -5.20 8.41 -5.61
CA SER A 61 -4.11 9.25 -5.13
C SER A 61 -2.76 8.76 -5.64
N SER A 62 -1.75 9.63 -5.58
CA SER A 62 -0.37 9.22 -5.86
C SER A 62 0.11 8.09 -4.94
N TYR A 63 -0.37 8.05 -3.69
CA TYR A 63 -0.08 6.98 -2.74
C TYR A 63 -0.67 5.64 -3.18
N SER A 64 -1.91 5.65 -3.66
CA SER A 64 -2.58 4.46 -4.21
C SER A 64 -1.79 3.83 -5.36
N TYR A 65 -1.26 4.64 -6.29
CA TYR A 65 -0.41 4.14 -7.38
C TYR A 65 0.90 3.51 -6.90
N VAL A 66 1.51 4.05 -5.84
CA VAL A 66 2.72 3.44 -5.26
C VAL A 66 2.41 2.06 -4.69
N LEU A 67 1.30 1.91 -3.95
CA LEU A 67 0.87 0.62 -3.40
C LEU A 67 0.54 -0.39 -4.51
N LEU A 68 -0.11 0.03 -5.61
CA LEU A 68 -0.34 -0.82 -6.77
C LEU A 68 1.00 -1.32 -7.36
N VAL A 69 1.98 -0.44 -7.52
CA VAL A 69 3.30 -0.85 -8.04
C VAL A 69 4.00 -1.83 -7.09
N ILE A 70 3.98 -1.57 -5.78
CA ILE A 70 4.58 -2.47 -4.78
C ILE A 70 3.92 -3.85 -4.83
N PHE A 71 2.59 -3.90 -4.78
CA PHE A 71 1.84 -5.15 -4.82
C PHE A 71 2.12 -5.93 -6.10
N PHE A 72 2.08 -5.27 -7.27
CA PHE A 72 2.43 -5.90 -8.54
C PHE A 72 3.82 -6.55 -8.51
N LEU A 73 4.84 -5.84 -8.00
CA LEU A 73 6.19 -6.38 -7.90
C LEU A 73 6.31 -7.51 -6.86
N GLN A 74 5.51 -7.49 -5.79
CA GLN A 74 5.39 -8.59 -4.84
C GLN A 74 4.78 -9.84 -5.50
N GLN A 75 3.71 -9.68 -6.30
CA GLN A 75 3.09 -10.78 -7.04
C GLN A 75 4.04 -11.39 -8.09
N LYS A 76 4.99 -10.62 -8.60
CA LYS A 76 6.07 -11.14 -9.46
C LYS A 76 7.22 -11.83 -8.69
N GLY A 77 7.22 -11.76 -7.37
CA GLY A 77 8.31 -12.22 -6.51
C GLY A 77 9.58 -11.38 -6.66
N ILE A 78 9.46 -10.13 -7.11
CA ILE A 78 10.58 -9.17 -7.22
C ILE A 78 10.78 -8.45 -5.88
N LEU A 79 9.68 -8.16 -5.18
CA LEU A 79 9.71 -7.56 -3.86
C LEU A 79 9.24 -8.53 -2.78
N PRO A 80 9.87 -8.53 -1.59
CA PRO A 80 9.29 -9.11 -0.39
C PRO A 80 8.11 -8.27 0.13
N SER A 81 7.34 -8.79 1.09
CA SER A 81 6.59 -7.94 2.01
C SER A 81 7.48 -7.56 3.19
N LEU A 82 7.58 -6.26 3.47
CA LEU A 82 8.26 -5.75 4.67
C LEU A 82 7.42 -5.94 5.94
N GLN A 83 6.15 -6.32 5.82
CA GLN A 83 5.24 -6.55 6.95
C GLN A 83 4.97 -8.03 7.20
N ASP A 84 5.57 -8.92 6.40
CA ASP A 84 5.41 -10.35 6.51
C ASP A 84 6.69 -11.02 7.03
N PRO A 85 6.68 -11.54 8.27
CA PRO A 85 7.84 -12.20 8.88
C PRO A 85 8.42 -13.34 8.07
N ARG A 86 7.62 -13.96 7.18
CA ARG A 86 8.07 -15.05 6.32
C ARG A 86 9.09 -14.59 5.27
N CYS A 87 9.17 -13.29 4.98
CA CYS A 87 10.03 -12.76 3.92
C CYS A 87 11.47 -12.48 4.36
N PHE A 88 11.74 -12.47 5.66
CA PHE A 88 13.02 -12.03 6.20
C PHE A 88 13.66 -13.05 7.17
N ARG A 89 14.98 -12.95 7.32
CA ARG A 89 15.84 -13.86 8.09
C ARG A 89 16.93 -13.08 8.81
N ASN A 90 17.35 -13.58 9.97
CA ASN A 90 18.43 -12.99 10.77
C ASN A 90 18.19 -11.49 11.11
N VAL A 91 16.92 -11.10 11.26
CA VAL A 91 16.52 -9.74 11.61
C VAL A 91 16.46 -9.61 13.12
N LYS A 92 17.08 -8.56 13.65
CA LYS A 92 17.02 -8.24 15.07
C LYS A 92 15.81 -7.37 15.37
N SER A 93 15.30 -7.44 16.60
CA SER A 93 14.10 -6.71 17.00
C SER A 93 14.24 -5.19 16.92
N GLU A 94 15.44 -4.64 17.10
CA GLU A 94 15.68 -3.19 17.00
C GLU A 94 15.49 -2.62 15.58
N TRP A 95 15.48 -3.47 14.54
CA TRP A 95 15.25 -3.05 13.16
C TRP A 95 13.78 -3.22 12.73
N ILE A 96 12.95 -3.76 13.60
CA ILE A 96 11.52 -3.94 13.38
C ILE A 96 10.81 -2.76 14.04
N VAL A 97 10.03 -2.02 13.24
CA VAL A 97 9.01 -1.14 13.79
C VAL A 97 7.84 -2.01 14.19
N ASP A 98 7.50 -2.03 15.48
CA ASP A 98 6.35 -2.75 16.04
C ASP A 98 5.82 -1.94 17.21
N ARG A 99 4.85 -1.04 16.94
CA ARG A 99 4.27 -0.18 17.98
C ARG A 99 2.90 0.33 17.59
N TYR A 100 2.16 0.80 18.60
CA TYR A 100 0.93 1.56 18.42
C TYR A 100 1.24 3.05 18.37
N VAL A 101 0.58 3.77 17.48
CA VAL A 101 0.78 5.20 17.24
C VAL A 101 -0.56 5.92 17.20
N ASP A 102 -0.48 7.25 17.33
CA ASP A 102 -1.61 8.18 17.32
C ASP A 102 -2.75 7.87 18.32
N SER A 103 -3.74 8.75 18.36
CA SER A 103 -4.90 8.64 19.25
C SER A 103 -5.80 7.44 18.91
N ASN A 104 -5.77 6.95 17.67
CA ASN A 104 -6.60 5.82 17.21
C ASN A 104 -5.94 4.46 17.42
N GLN A 105 -4.76 4.40 18.06
CA GLN A 105 -4.04 3.17 18.35
C GLN A 105 -3.82 2.32 17.09
N HIS A 106 -3.29 2.95 16.04
CA HIS A 106 -2.92 2.21 14.85
C HIS A 106 -1.66 1.40 15.08
N HIS A 107 -1.67 0.13 14.67
CA HIS A 107 -0.50 -0.74 14.77
C HIS A 107 0.39 -0.57 13.56
N VAL A 108 1.59 -0.02 13.76
CA VAL A 108 2.62 0.06 12.72
C VAL A 108 3.62 -1.08 12.92
N TYR A 109 3.56 -2.05 12.00
CA TYR A 109 4.47 -3.18 11.94
C TYR A 109 5.17 -3.26 10.59
N PHE A 110 6.50 -3.16 10.55
CA PHE A 110 7.30 -3.50 9.37
C PHE A 110 8.80 -3.61 9.69
N PHE A 111 9.53 -4.34 8.84
CA PHE A 111 10.98 -4.37 8.85
C PHE A 111 11.56 -3.13 8.17
N ASP A 112 12.12 -2.23 8.98
CA ASP A 112 12.85 -1.06 8.54
C ASP A 112 14.32 -1.41 8.30
N TRP A 113 14.60 -2.07 7.18
CA TRP A 113 15.96 -2.49 6.85
C TRP A 113 16.94 -1.31 6.72
N LEU A 114 16.47 -0.09 6.48
CA LEU A 114 17.31 1.11 6.43
C LEU A 114 17.92 1.43 7.81
N SER A 115 17.28 1.02 8.90
CA SER A 115 17.81 1.17 10.26
C SER A 115 19.01 0.25 10.55
N THR A 116 19.27 -0.74 9.69
CA THR A 116 20.42 -1.65 9.83
C THR A 116 21.75 -0.98 9.51
N GLY A 117 21.72 0.17 8.83
CA GLY A 117 22.90 0.88 8.33
C GLY A 117 23.45 0.34 7.00
N VAL A 118 22.89 -0.76 6.47
CA VAL A 118 23.26 -1.24 5.13
C VAL A 118 22.75 -0.27 4.07
N THR A 119 23.64 0.16 3.17
CA THR A 119 23.30 1.12 2.10
C THR A 119 23.16 0.47 0.74
N ASP A 120 23.80 -0.68 0.51
CA ASP A 120 23.68 -1.44 -0.74
C ASP A 120 22.40 -2.29 -0.70
N PRO A 121 21.45 -2.06 -1.63
CA PRO A 121 20.22 -2.86 -1.68
C PRO A 121 20.48 -4.35 -1.95
N GLN A 122 21.52 -4.70 -2.72
CA GLN A 122 21.84 -6.09 -3.00
C GLN A 122 22.40 -6.82 -1.77
N GLU A 123 23.25 -6.14 -0.98
CA GLU A 123 23.66 -6.63 0.34
C GLU A 123 22.44 -6.84 1.25
N ALA A 124 21.53 -5.85 1.33
CA ALA A 124 20.34 -5.94 2.16
C ALA A 124 19.47 -7.16 1.79
N LEU A 125 19.17 -7.33 0.49
CA LEU A 125 18.45 -8.48 -0.06
C LEU A 125 19.13 -9.80 0.31
N SER A 126 20.45 -9.88 0.14
CA SER A 126 21.21 -11.11 0.38
C SER A 126 21.26 -11.45 1.88
N ARG A 127 21.36 -10.45 2.75
CA ARG A 127 21.60 -10.63 4.18
C ARG A 127 20.32 -10.87 4.97
N PHE A 128 19.29 -10.09 4.69
CA PHE A 128 18.10 -10.02 5.54
C PHE A 128 16.84 -10.63 4.93
N PHE A 129 16.82 -10.87 3.62
CA PHE A 129 15.63 -11.43 2.95
C PHE A 129 15.89 -12.86 2.48
N LEU A 130 14.81 -13.55 2.09
CA LEU A 130 14.92 -14.89 1.50
C LEU A 130 15.80 -14.86 0.23
N PRO A 131 16.62 -15.91 -0.02
CA PRO A 131 17.58 -15.93 -1.14
C PRO A 131 16.95 -15.69 -2.52
N GLU A 132 15.70 -16.11 -2.70
CA GLU A 132 14.93 -15.93 -3.93
C GLU A 132 14.80 -14.47 -4.35
N TYR A 133 14.71 -13.52 -3.42
CA TYR A 133 14.61 -12.09 -3.75
C TYR A 133 15.94 -11.52 -4.25
N ALA A 134 17.06 -11.95 -3.67
CA ALA A 134 18.40 -11.51 -4.05
C ALA A 134 18.83 -12.08 -5.42
N GLN A 135 18.36 -13.27 -5.76
CA GLN A 135 18.67 -13.97 -7.01
C GLN A 135 17.66 -13.67 -8.13
N LYS A 136 16.55 -12.98 -7.82
CA LYS A 136 15.48 -12.72 -8.78
C LYS A 136 15.96 -11.80 -9.91
N SER A 137 16.04 -12.35 -11.12
CA SER A 137 16.21 -11.55 -12.34
C SER A 137 15.01 -10.62 -12.54
N VAL A 138 15.29 -9.35 -12.80
CA VAL A 138 14.26 -8.32 -13.04
C VAL A 138 14.15 -8.03 -14.53
N PRO A 139 12.94 -8.08 -15.12
CA PRO A 139 12.73 -7.65 -16.50
C PRO A 139 13.10 -6.18 -16.73
N SER A 140 13.23 -5.78 -17.99
CA SER A 140 13.43 -4.37 -18.34
C SER A 140 12.27 -3.49 -17.83
N LEU A 141 12.54 -2.21 -17.61
CA LEU A 141 11.53 -1.25 -17.14
C LEU A 141 10.32 -1.15 -18.08
N SER A 142 10.55 -1.20 -19.41
CA SER A 142 9.47 -1.21 -20.41
C SER A 142 8.60 -2.46 -20.29
N ARG A 143 9.22 -3.63 -20.05
CA ARG A 143 8.50 -4.88 -19.85
C ARG A 143 7.68 -4.85 -18.55
N LEU A 144 8.26 -4.33 -17.47
CA LEU A 144 7.55 -4.16 -16.20
C LEU A 144 6.36 -3.21 -16.34
N LEU A 145 6.50 -2.12 -17.09
CA LEU A 145 5.40 -1.18 -17.34
C LEU A 145 4.27 -1.83 -18.14
N TYR A 146 4.59 -2.57 -19.20
CA TYR A 146 3.61 -3.36 -19.95
C TYR A 146 2.87 -4.34 -19.02
N GLU A 147 3.62 -5.13 -18.27
CA GLU A 147 3.06 -6.17 -17.41
C GLU A 147 2.27 -5.58 -16.23
N PHE A 148 2.59 -4.38 -15.78
CA PHE A 148 1.80 -3.67 -14.77
C PHE A 148 0.38 -3.39 -15.28
N PHE A 149 0.26 -2.86 -16.50
CA PHE A 149 -1.06 -2.60 -17.10
C PHE A 149 -1.81 -3.91 -17.37
N ASP A 150 -1.13 -4.89 -17.97
CA ASP A 150 -1.69 -6.22 -18.25
C ASP A 150 -2.19 -6.90 -16.96
N PHE A 151 -1.42 -6.80 -15.87
CA PHE A 151 -1.77 -7.38 -14.59
C PHE A 151 -3.07 -6.80 -14.04
N TYR A 152 -3.24 -5.48 -14.01
CA TYR A 152 -4.44 -4.87 -13.45
C TYR A 152 -5.66 -4.89 -14.39
N THR A 153 -5.47 -5.12 -15.69
CA THR A 153 -6.59 -5.24 -16.64
C THR A 153 -7.07 -6.67 -16.85
N GLU A 154 -6.15 -7.65 -16.89
CA GLU A 154 -6.45 -9.02 -17.32
C GLU A 154 -6.21 -10.09 -16.23
N VAL A 155 -5.31 -9.85 -15.27
CA VAL A 155 -4.85 -10.90 -14.33
C VAL A 155 -5.45 -10.73 -12.93
N PHE A 156 -5.40 -9.52 -12.37
CA PHE A 156 -5.83 -9.24 -11.01
C PHE A 156 -7.36 -9.27 -10.92
N PRO A 157 -7.95 -10.12 -10.06
CA PRO A 157 -9.41 -10.24 -9.92
C PRO A 157 -9.98 -9.06 -9.12
N SER A 158 -9.94 -7.87 -9.71
CA SER A 158 -10.25 -6.60 -9.04
C SER A 158 -11.58 -6.65 -8.27
N TYR A 159 -12.65 -7.11 -8.90
CA TYR A 159 -13.97 -7.20 -8.29
C TYR A 159 -14.02 -8.03 -7.00
N GLU A 160 -13.19 -9.06 -6.90
CA GLU A 160 -13.25 -10.08 -5.85
C GLU A 160 -12.15 -9.91 -4.80
N SER A 161 -11.02 -9.31 -5.17
CA SER A 161 -9.83 -9.25 -4.31
C SER A 161 -9.41 -7.83 -3.92
N VAL A 162 -8.60 -7.75 -2.87
CA VAL A 162 -8.00 -6.52 -2.36
C VAL A 162 -6.51 -6.52 -2.68
N VAL A 163 -6.00 -5.38 -3.12
CA VAL A 163 -4.56 -5.11 -3.20
C VAL A 163 -4.09 -4.88 -1.78
N ASP A 164 -3.41 -5.86 -1.20
CA ASP A 164 -2.88 -5.81 0.16
C ASP A 164 -1.38 -6.12 0.12
N VAL A 165 -0.55 -5.12 0.47
CA VAL A 165 0.91 -5.22 0.43
C VAL A 165 1.50 -5.88 1.69
N ARG A 166 0.66 -6.17 2.70
CA ARG A 166 1.09 -6.62 4.03
C ARG A 166 1.54 -8.07 4.02
N SER A 167 0.99 -8.90 3.13
CA SER A 167 1.31 -10.33 3.08
C SER A 167 1.71 -10.79 1.68
N ILE A 168 2.59 -11.81 1.63
CA ILE A 168 2.88 -12.53 0.38
C ILE A 168 1.89 -13.67 0.16
N GLY A 169 1.62 -13.96 -1.11
CA GLY A 169 0.70 -15.00 -1.54
C GLY A 169 -0.27 -14.52 -2.62
N PRO A 170 -1.28 -15.34 -2.97
CA PRO A 170 -2.31 -14.94 -3.92
C PRO A 170 -3.13 -13.75 -3.37
N PRO A 171 -3.76 -12.94 -4.26
CA PRO A 171 -4.65 -11.87 -3.84
C PRO A 171 -5.72 -12.32 -2.85
N VAL A 172 -5.83 -11.62 -1.72
CA VAL A 172 -6.83 -11.92 -0.69
C VAL A 172 -8.21 -11.52 -1.19
N SER A 173 -9.22 -12.37 -1.02
CA SER A 173 -10.60 -12.03 -1.36
C SER A 173 -11.09 -10.89 -0.46
N LYS A 174 -11.99 -10.04 -0.97
CA LYS A 174 -12.64 -8.97 -0.19
C LYS A 174 -13.33 -9.54 1.04
N GLU A 175 -13.96 -10.70 0.90
CA GLU A 175 -14.63 -11.37 2.01
C GLU A 175 -13.65 -11.77 3.12
N ASP A 176 -12.56 -12.44 2.77
CA ASP A 176 -11.57 -12.89 3.75
C ASP A 176 -10.81 -11.73 4.37
N TYR A 177 -10.54 -10.68 3.57
CA TYR A 177 -9.96 -9.43 4.05
C TYR A 177 -10.83 -8.83 5.16
N PHE A 178 -12.11 -8.56 4.89
CA PHE A 178 -13.00 -7.95 5.88
C PHE A 178 -13.22 -8.83 7.12
N LYS A 179 -13.33 -10.15 6.95
CA LYS A 179 -13.41 -11.08 8.09
C LYS A 179 -12.18 -10.98 8.98
N THR A 180 -11.00 -10.97 8.38
CA THR A 180 -9.73 -10.91 9.11
C THR A 180 -9.55 -9.58 9.83
N GLU A 181 -9.81 -8.46 9.15
CA GLU A 181 -9.70 -7.12 9.74
C GLU A 181 -10.72 -6.90 10.86
N LEU A 182 -11.95 -7.42 10.71
CA LEU A 182 -12.97 -7.31 11.75
C LEU A 182 -12.56 -8.08 13.02
N VAL A 183 -11.98 -9.27 12.87
CA VAL A 183 -11.48 -10.05 14.01
C VAL A 183 -10.34 -9.32 14.72
N LYS A 184 -9.44 -8.66 13.98
CA LYS A 184 -8.38 -7.82 14.58
C LYS A 184 -8.96 -6.65 15.38
N LEU A 185 -9.96 -5.97 14.81
CA LEU A 185 -10.62 -4.84 15.47
C LEU A 185 -11.32 -5.27 16.77
N ILE A 186 -12.08 -6.37 16.74
CA ILE A 186 -12.77 -6.91 17.93
C ILE A 186 -11.76 -7.23 19.03
N LYS A 187 -10.68 -7.95 18.71
CA LYS A 187 -9.63 -8.29 19.68
C LYS A 187 -8.95 -7.04 20.28
N ARG A 188 -8.82 -5.97 19.50
CA ARG A 188 -8.25 -4.70 19.99
C ARG A 188 -9.19 -4.05 21.00
N MET A 189 -10.49 -4.00 20.69
CA MET A 189 -11.49 -3.43 21.60
C MET A 189 -11.60 -4.20 22.92
N GLU A 190 -11.55 -5.53 22.87
CA GLU A 190 -11.52 -6.37 24.08
C GLU A 190 -10.29 -6.09 24.95
N LYS A 191 -9.13 -5.82 24.33
CA LYS A 191 -7.89 -5.52 25.03
C LYS A 191 -7.90 -4.13 25.69
N CYS A 192 -8.52 -3.13 25.06
CA CYS A 192 -8.71 -1.79 25.64
C CYS A 192 -9.73 -1.79 26.79
N GLY A 193 -10.82 -2.58 26.69
CA GLY A 193 -11.80 -2.72 27.77
C GLY A 193 -11.31 -3.48 29.01
N SER A 194 -10.09 -4.03 28.98
CA SER A 194 -9.49 -4.79 30.09
C SER A 194 -8.58 -3.93 30.99
N SER A 195 -8.25 -2.69 30.59
CA SER A 195 -7.56 -1.72 31.43
C SER A 195 -8.58 -0.78 32.06
N GLY A 196 -9.01 -1.12 33.28
CA GLY A 196 -9.95 -0.33 34.05
C GLY A 196 -9.43 1.08 34.38
N GLY A 197 -10.28 2.06 34.09
CA GLY A 197 -10.15 3.45 34.51
C GLY A 197 -11.40 4.19 34.02
N ASP A 198 -12.22 4.66 34.96
CA ASP A 198 -13.36 5.52 34.69
C ASP A 198 -12.87 6.82 34.05
N ASP A 199 -13.08 7.01 32.74
CA ASP A 199 -13.00 8.33 32.11
C ASP A 199 -14.12 8.46 31.09
N ASP A 200 -15.01 9.42 31.35
CA ASP A 200 -16.10 9.89 30.48
C ASP A 200 -15.53 10.61 29.25
N SER A 201 -14.84 9.88 28.38
CA SER A 201 -14.57 10.34 27.02
C SER A 201 -15.57 9.71 26.05
N ASP A 202 -16.27 10.57 25.33
CA ASP A 202 -17.24 10.30 24.27
C ASP A 202 -16.59 9.45 23.14
N GLU A 203 -16.40 8.15 23.41
CA GLU A 203 -16.00 7.16 22.41
C GLU A 203 -17.18 6.97 21.46
N GLY A 204 -17.05 7.53 20.26
CA GLY A 204 -18.04 7.39 19.20
C GLY A 204 -18.43 5.91 18.98
N PRO A 205 -19.68 5.63 18.60
CA PRO A 205 -20.22 4.27 18.60
C PRO A 205 -19.40 3.33 17.72
N CYS A 206 -19.00 2.21 18.33
CA CYS A 206 -18.32 1.10 17.68
C CYS A 206 -19.05 0.67 16.39
N PRO A 207 -18.36 0.50 15.25
CA PRO A 207 -19.00 0.12 14.00
C PRO A 207 -19.63 -1.26 14.11
N THR A 208 -20.96 -1.32 13.96
CA THR A 208 -21.71 -2.57 14.00
C THR A 208 -21.29 -3.53 12.88
N LEU A 209 -21.49 -4.84 13.05
CA LEU A 209 -21.30 -5.84 12.00
C LEU A 209 -22.03 -5.45 10.70
N ASP A 210 -23.20 -4.80 10.81
CA ASP A 210 -23.95 -4.25 9.67
C ASP A 210 -23.26 -3.08 8.98
N THR A 211 -22.54 -2.24 9.73
CA THR A 211 -21.71 -1.15 9.18
C THR A 211 -20.54 -1.71 8.38
N VAL A 212 -19.88 -2.75 8.90
CA VAL A 212 -18.76 -3.44 8.24
C VAL A 212 -19.24 -4.23 7.01
N MET A 213 -20.39 -4.90 7.13
CA MET A 213 -21.06 -5.54 5.99
C MET A 213 -21.63 -4.53 4.99
N GLY A 214 -21.88 -3.29 5.41
CA GLY A 214 -22.19 -2.14 4.55
C GLY A 214 -20.99 -1.69 3.72
N LEU A 215 -19.77 -1.74 4.27
CA LEU A 215 -18.53 -1.49 3.52
C LEU A 215 -18.33 -2.54 2.40
N ARG A 216 -18.73 -3.80 2.64
CA ARG A 216 -18.78 -4.86 1.60
C ARG A 216 -19.70 -4.50 0.42
N ARG A 217 -20.75 -3.69 0.64
CA ARG A 217 -21.69 -3.24 -0.41
C ARG A 217 -21.18 -2.04 -1.20
N ARG A 218 -20.25 -1.24 -0.67
CA ARG A 218 -19.60 -0.11 -1.36
C ARG A 218 -18.48 -0.58 -2.30
N ARG A 219 -18.79 -1.59 -3.12
CA ARG A 219 -17.85 -2.31 -4.02
C ARG A 219 -17.15 -1.37 -5.00
N ALA A 220 -16.03 -0.78 -4.60
CA ALA A 220 -15.03 -0.32 -5.55
C ALA A 220 -14.53 -1.56 -6.31
N TRP A 221 -14.41 -1.49 -7.63
CA TRP A 221 -13.85 -2.59 -8.43
C TRP A 221 -12.43 -2.86 -7.98
N LEU A 222 -11.47 -1.96 -8.20
CA LEU A 222 -10.14 -2.05 -7.62
C LEU A 222 -10.11 -1.44 -6.21
N SER A 223 -9.90 -2.30 -5.20
CA SER A 223 -9.77 -1.91 -3.78
C SER A 223 -8.33 -2.11 -3.32
N ILE A 224 -7.77 -1.12 -2.62
CA ILE A 224 -6.41 -1.17 -2.07
C ILE A 224 -6.49 -1.00 -0.57
N ALA A 225 -5.95 -1.93 0.20
CA ALA A 225 -5.84 -1.83 1.64
C ALA A 225 -4.77 -0.80 2.03
N ASP A 226 -5.06 0.04 3.03
CA ASP A 226 -3.98 0.78 3.68
C ASP A 226 -3.11 -0.17 4.54
N PRO A 227 -1.77 -0.01 4.53
CA PRO A 227 -0.85 -0.85 5.30
C PRO A 227 -0.99 -0.76 6.83
N PHE A 228 -1.49 0.36 7.36
CA PHE A 228 -1.52 0.64 8.80
C PHE A 228 -2.91 1.05 9.33
N GLU A 229 -3.81 1.53 8.47
CA GLU A 229 -5.18 1.85 8.86
C GLU A 229 -6.12 0.67 8.59
N ASP A 230 -6.56 -0.01 9.66
CA ASP A 230 -7.46 -1.16 9.55
C ASP A 230 -8.78 -0.76 8.88
N LEU A 231 -9.32 -1.65 8.04
CA LEU A 231 -10.56 -1.46 7.27
C LEU A 231 -10.56 -0.25 6.29
N ARG A 232 -9.51 0.58 6.25
CA ARG A 232 -9.40 1.66 5.27
C ARG A 232 -9.06 1.09 3.90
N LEU A 233 -10.02 1.20 2.98
CA LEU A 233 -9.81 0.89 1.57
C LEU A 233 -9.65 2.17 0.76
N LEU A 234 -8.50 2.31 0.10
CA LEU A 234 -8.30 3.29 -0.94
C LEU A 234 -8.97 2.77 -2.22
N GLY A 235 -9.90 3.56 -2.73
CA GLY A 235 -10.67 3.23 -3.92
C GLY A 235 -10.95 4.49 -4.73
N VAL A 236 -11.54 4.31 -5.91
CA VAL A 236 -12.02 5.41 -6.74
C VAL A 236 -13.54 5.37 -6.81
N SER A 237 -14.14 6.51 -7.14
CA SER A 237 -15.57 6.59 -7.46
C SER A 237 -15.91 5.67 -8.65
N PRO A 238 -17.18 5.26 -8.84
CA PRO A 238 -17.57 4.44 -9.99
C PRO A 238 -17.16 5.05 -11.34
N ARG A 239 -17.34 6.37 -11.51
CA ARG A 239 -16.90 7.09 -12.72
C ARG A 239 -15.38 7.14 -12.86
N GLY A 240 -14.68 7.40 -11.75
CA GLY A 240 -13.21 7.37 -11.71
C GLY A 240 -12.66 6.00 -12.08
N MET A 241 -13.35 4.92 -11.68
CA MET A 241 -13.00 3.54 -12.00
C MET A 241 -13.11 3.25 -13.49
N GLU A 242 -14.25 3.60 -14.09
CA GLU A 242 -14.50 3.37 -15.51
C GLU A 242 -13.42 4.07 -16.35
N ARG A 243 -13.12 5.32 -16.02
CA ARG A 243 -12.06 6.11 -16.64
C ARG A 243 -10.69 5.45 -16.45
N LEU A 244 -10.35 5.04 -15.23
CA LEU A 244 -9.08 4.37 -14.94
C LEU A 244 -8.89 3.11 -15.79
N MET A 245 -9.91 2.25 -15.83
CA MET A 245 -9.85 0.99 -16.59
C MET A 245 -9.76 1.25 -18.09
N GLN A 246 -10.45 2.25 -18.60
CA GLN A 246 -10.33 2.65 -19.99
C GLN A 246 -8.89 3.08 -20.32
N GLU A 247 -8.28 3.90 -19.46
CA GLU A 247 -6.90 4.37 -19.66
C GLU A 247 -5.87 3.26 -19.50
N MET A 248 -6.04 2.32 -18.57
CA MET A 248 -5.15 1.16 -18.43
C MET A 248 -5.18 0.28 -19.69
N ARG A 249 -6.38 0.01 -20.23
CA ARG A 249 -6.54 -0.74 -21.49
C ARG A 249 -5.93 -0.02 -22.68
N ARG A 250 -6.06 1.31 -22.75
CA ARG A 250 -5.40 2.13 -23.78
C ARG A 250 -3.87 2.02 -23.67
N ALA A 251 -3.32 2.11 -22.46
CA ALA A 251 -1.88 1.97 -22.23
C ALA A 251 -1.37 0.59 -22.65
N LEU A 252 -2.12 -0.47 -22.34
CA LEU A 252 -1.80 -1.83 -22.76
C LEU A 252 -1.82 -1.96 -24.29
N ALA A 253 -2.83 -1.41 -24.97
CA ALA A 253 -2.95 -1.47 -26.42
C ALA A 253 -1.81 -0.75 -27.16
N VAL A 254 -1.33 0.38 -26.62
CA VAL A 254 -0.16 1.10 -27.17
C VAL A 254 1.12 0.30 -26.97
N SER A 255 1.25 -0.37 -25.83
CA SER A 255 2.47 -1.11 -25.47
C SER A 255 2.60 -2.46 -26.19
N ARG A 256 1.57 -2.91 -26.92
CA ARG A 256 1.59 -4.11 -27.79
C ARG A 256 2.09 -3.82 -29.21
N ARG A 257 2.20 -2.55 -29.60
CA ARG A 257 2.70 -2.11 -30.92
C ARG A 257 4.19 -1.86 -30.86
#